data_AF-A0A7C3FUE2-F1
#
_entry.id   AF-A0A7C3FUE2-F1
#
_cell.length_a   1.000
_cell.length_b   1.000
_cell.length_c   1.000
_cell.angle_alpha   90.00
_cell.angle_beta   90.00
_cell.angle_gamma   90.00
#
_symmetry.space_group_name_H-M   'P 1'
#
loop_
_entity.id
_entity.type
_entity.pdbx_description
1 polymer ?
#
loop_
_entity_poly.entity_id
_entity_poly.type
_entity_poly.pdbx_seq_one_letter_code
_entity_poly.pdbx_strand_id
1 'polypeptide(L)'
;MYQNSTDSIPYLLLCFLIGFGNLLSISAAPMDVNAEGDGLFLMEQQRAAYGAFDLARGEPSLGNSAGPFHSPRPVPKLQSHIWDQLANNGLNGSVFTLAAAGSDLYVGGEFTQTADGSVTNLRNIARFNTITNTWSPLTNNGLVGYVMEITVVGEDLYVGGSFNQTTDGAITDLGNIARYNLTTNTWFPLPNDGLNDDVLTIAMSGTDLYVGGSFSQTADGAVTNLGNIVRFDGANWSALPNNGLETYVSDIAVAGSDLYVVGIFNRTADTSVILNNIARYDISLNSWNALPNNGLNNSTWALAVVGSELYVGGSFTGTFDGTVDLNRIAKYDLAAHVWSPLANNGLNSVVYTMAATGEDLYVGGMFNQTVDGAVVSNWIARYNMSAGTWHPTSNGGLAGGTFYHVVNDLEVIGSDLYVGGDFTRTADASLTLNFVARYSPSPPASLPDTGFHPGVISSLPTQPDERAFSRYGEIWLAIPRLGIEVPIVGVPRVNGEWDVRWLGNQAGYLEGTAFPTWPGNTAITAHVWSANNSPGPFVDLKRLRYGDRLQIRAWGQVYTYEVRESYLASPGSLSPLRHEQYDWVSLITCERYSHLADNYVFRRIVRAVLLDVSSESAMTLKEWHKFDAVHTFQ
;
A
#
# COMPACT_ATOMS: atom_id res chain seq x y z
N MET A 1 -26.08 45.27 -47.11
CA MET A 1 -26.29 43.81 -47.08
C MET A 1 -25.27 43.21 -46.14
N TYR A 2 -25.69 42.23 -45.34
CA TYR A 2 -24.93 41.61 -44.25
C TYR A 2 -24.53 42.50 -43.07
N GLN A 3 -24.45 41.85 -41.90
CA GLN A 3 -24.18 42.39 -40.57
C GLN A 3 -23.25 41.42 -39.82
N ASN A 4 -22.78 41.87 -38.65
CA ASN A 4 -21.93 41.20 -37.68
C ASN A 4 -22.28 39.73 -37.39
N SER A 5 -21.26 38.96 -37.02
CA SER A 5 -21.33 38.08 -35.84
C SER A 5 -20.05 38.25 -35.02
N THR A 6 -20.21 38.44 -33.71
CA THR A 6 -19.15 38.18 -32.73
C THR A 6 -19.21 36.71 -32.34
N ASP A 7 -18.16 36.18 -31.69
CA ASP A 7 -18.24 35.83 -30.27
C ASP A 7 -16.87 35.38 -29.75
N SER A 8 -16.78 35.26 -28.42
CA SER A 8 -15.52 35.29 -27.66
C SER A 8 -15.46 34.12 -26.68
N ILE A 9 -14.33 33.42 -26.61
CA ILE A 9 -14.08 32.35 -25.64
C ILE A 9 -13.16 32.89 -24.53
N PRO A 10 -13.62 32.96 -23.27
CA PRO A 10 -12.75 33.31 -22.14
C PRO A 10 -12.05 32.06 -21.58
N TYR A 11 -10.72 32.10 -21.52
CA TYR A 11 -9.97 31.28 -20.55
C TYR A 11 -9.82 32.10 -19.26
N LEU A 12 -10.10 31.49 -18.10
CA LEU A 12 -9.80 32.10 -16.81
C LEU A 12 -8.72 31.29 -16.09
N LEU A 13 -7.48 31.76 -16.16
CA LEU A 13 -6.32 31.21 -15.45
C LEU A 13 -6.06 32.06 -14.21
N LEU A 14 -6.26 31.51 -13.00
CA LEU A 14 -6.09 32.26 -11.75
C LEU A 14 -4.77 31.90 -11.05
N CYS A 15 -3.72 32.67 -11.33
CA CYS A 15 -2.43 32.55 -10.65
C CYS A 15 -2.44 33.25 -9.29
N PHE A 16 -1.84 32.63 -8.26
CA PHE A 16 -1.41 33.33 -7.05
C PHE A 16 0.04 33.00 -6.69
N LEU A 17 0.93 33.98 -6.83
CA LEU A 17 2.20 34.04 -6.12
C LEU A 17 2.06 35.03 -4.96
N ILE A 18 2.48 34.62 -3.75
CA ILE A 18 2.67 35.55 -2.62
C ILE A 18 4.13 36.03 -2.66
N GLY A 19 4.33 37.29 -3.04
CA GLY A 19 5.65 37.90 -3.12
C GLY A 19 6.12 38.48 -1.79
N PHE A 20 7.33 38.13 -1.34
CA PHE A 20 8.02 38.85 -0.27
C PHE A 20 8.40 40.27 -0.71
N GLY A 21 8.15 41.26 0.16
CA GLY A 21 8.44 42.68 -0.10
C GLY A 21 8.95 43.42 1.13
N ASN A 22 10.23 43.20 1.48
CA ASN A 22 10.90 44.02 2.50
C ASN A 22 11.27 45.40 1.93
N LEU A 23 10.98 46.47 2.68
CA LEU A 23 11.51 47.81 2.41
C LEU A 23 11.83 48.53 3.72
N LEU A 24 13.12 48.78 3.94
CA LEU A 24 13.65 49.48 5.11
C LEU A 24 13.45 51.00 4.98
N SER A 25 13.19 51.67 6.09
CA SER A 25 13.55 53.07 6.29
C SER A 25 14.18 53.24 7.68
N ILE A 26 15.15 54.15 7.79
CA ILE A 26 15.99 54.32 8.98
C ILE A 26 15.63 55.65 9.67
N SER A 27 15.56 55.63 11.00
CA SER A 27 15.71 56.82 11.84
C SER A 27 16.57 56.47 13.05
N ALA A 28 17.28 57.45 13.61
CA ALA A 28 18.37 57.24 14.57
C ALA A 28 17.94 57.36 16.05
N ALA A 29 18.75 56.81 16.94
CA ALA A 29 18.61 56.89 18.39
C ALA A 29 18.97 58.30 18.95
N PRO A 30 18.83 58.49 20.28
CA PRO A 30 20.01 58.29 21.12
C PRO A 30 19.79 57.46 22.39
N MET A 31 20.89 57.20 23.09
CA MET A 31 21.02 56.47 24.37
C MET A 31 20.31 57.17 25.54
N ASP A 32 20.03 56.41 26.60
CA ASP A 32 20.46 56.82 27.95
C ASP A 32 20.82 55.59 28.83
N VAL A 33 21.34 55.81 30.04
CA VAL A 33 22.12 54.81 30.82
C VAL A 33 21.67 54.73 32.31
N ASN A 34 22.14 53.69 33.03
CA ASN A 34 22.09 53.48 34.50
C ASN A 34 20.79 52.85 35.06
N ALA A 35 20.75 52.18 36.23
CA ALA A 35 21.74 51.35 36.96
C ALA A 35 21.04 50.63 38.16
N GLU A 36 21.61 49.49 38.61
CA GLU A 36 21.62 48.89 39.98
C GLU A 36 20.33 48.78 40.86
N GLY A 37 20.18 47.72 41.67
CA GLY A 37 19.01 47.58 42.57
C GLY A 37 18.72 46.24 43.29
N ASP A 38 19.73 45.54 43.81
CA ASP A 38 19.78 44.35 44.71
C ASP A 38 18.52 43.72 45.39
N GLY A 39 18.61 42.40 45.63
CA GLY A 39 17.83 41.63 46.63
C GLY A 39 17.11 40.38 46.07
N LEU A 40 17.66 39.17 45.94
CA LEU A 40 18.55 38.33 46.79
C LEU A 40 17.87 37.65 47.99
N PHE A 41 17.48 36.36 47.84
CA PHE A 41 17.56 35.22 48.79
C PHE A 41 16.97 33.99 48.02
N LEU A 42 17.70 32.92 47.65
CA LEU A 42 18.28 31.82 48.46
C LEU A 42 17.21 31.02 49.23
N MET A 43 17.10 29.68 49.17
CA MET A 43 18.08 28.59 48.94
C MET A 43 17.61 27.58 47.85
N GLU A 44 18.48 26.95 47.03
CA GLU A 44 19.35 25.75 47.27
C GLU A 44 18.58 24.46 47.63
N GLN A 45 18.96 23.23 47.22
CA GLN A 45 20.13 22.66 46.51
C GLN A 45 19.67 21.32 45.84
N GLN A 46 20.31 20.59 44.90
CA GLN A 46 21.63 20.53 44.21
C GLN A 46 21.41 20.55 42.65
N ARG A 47 22.34 20.48 41.67
CA ARG A 47 23.68 19.86 41.43
C ARG A 47 23.67 18.32 41.32
N ALA A 48 24.47 17.62 40.49
CA ALA A 48 25.24 17.93 39.25
C ALA A 48 25.64 16.56 38.57
N ALA A 49 26.37 16.41 37.44
CA ALA A 49 27.12 17.33 36.57
C ALA A 49 27.25 16.79 35.12
N TYR A 50 27.62 17.66 34.18
CA TYR A 50 28.14 17.30 32.84
C TYR A 50 29.66 17.02 32.87
N GLY A 51 30.18 16.40 31.80
CA GLY A 51 31.61 16.42 31.43
C GLY A 51 31.77 16.27 29.91
N ALA A 52 32.63 17.07 29.28
CA ALA A 52 32.76 17.13 27.82
C ALA A 52 34.16 17.55 27.34
N PHE A 53 34.56 17.05 26.16
CA PHE A 53 35.64 17.48 25.26
C PHE A 53 37.10 17.56 25.76
N ASP A 54 38.01 16.95 24.98
CA ASP A 54 39.30 17.52 24.59
C ASP A 54 39.77 16.95 23.23
N LEU A 55 40.76 17.57 22.57
CA LEU A 55 41.26 17.26 21.22
C LEU A 55 42.77 17.51 21.08
N ALA A 56 43.62 16.46 20.97
CA ALA A 56 44.78 16.42 20.05
C ALA A 56 45.63 15.13 20.11
N ARG A 57 45.98 14.63 18.91
CA ARG A 57 47.25 13.99 18.48
C ARG A 57 48.07 13.14 19.47
N GLY A 58 48.18 11.84 19.19
CA GLY A 58 49.26 10.98 19.68
C GLY A 58 49.26 9.56 19.08
N GLU A 59 50.08 9.31 18.06
CA GLU A 59 50.54 7.95 17.68
C GLU A 59 51.51 7.44 18.74
N PRO A 60 51.44 6.15 19.16
CA PRO A 60 52.41 5.21 18.57
C PRO A 60 51.95 3.74 18.44
N SER A 61 52.03 3.22 17.21
CA SER A 61 52.59 1.91 16.84
C SER A 61 52.31 0.63 17.68
N LEU A 62 51.61 -0.31 17.03
CA LEU A 62 51.84 -1.77 17.04
C LEU A 62 51.83 -2.54 18.37
N GLY A 63 50.71 -3.25 18.62
CA GLY A 63 50.62 -4.38 19.55
C GLY A 63 49.73 -5.50 19.00
N ASN A 64 50.29 -6.42 18.21
CA ASN A 64 49.53 -7.52 17.62
C ASN A 64 49.16 -8.60 18.66
N SER A 65 47.87 -8.76 18.95
CA SER A 65 47.31 -10.02 19.45
C SER A 65 45.95 -10.27 18.81
N ALA A 66 45.85 -11.31 17.98
CA ALA A 66 44.66 -11.60 17.21
C ALA A 66 43.65 -12.40 18.03
N GLY A 67 42.62 -11.72 18.54
CA GLY A 67 41.35 -12.38 18.90
C GLY A 67 40.62 -12.85 17.64
N PRO A 68 39.72 -13.85 17.73
CA PRO A 68 38.95 -14.29 16.57
C PRO A 68 38.06 -13.16 16.05
N PHE A 69 38.10 -12.94 14.73
CA PHE A 69 37.23 -11.99 14.06
C PHE A 69 35.78 -12.43 14.20
N HIS A 70 35.02 -11.76 15.06
CA HIS A 70 33.57 -11.71 14.88
C HIS A 70 33.31 -10.93 13.60
N SER A 71 32.73 -11.60 12.60
CA SER A 71 32.16 -10.93 11.43
C SER A 71 31.22 -9.81 11.90
N PRO A 72 31.21 -8.63 11.25
CA PRO A 72 30.21 -7.62 11.57
C PRO A 72 28.83 -8.24 11.39
N ARG A 73 27.99 -8.18 12.43
CA ARG A 73 26.61 -8.63 12.33
C ARG A 73 25.97 -7.88 11.15
N PRO A 74 25.30 -8.56 10.20
CA PRO A 74 24.51 -7.88 9.21
C PRO A 74 23.49 -7.00 9.93
N VAL A 75 23.59 -5.68 9.74
CA VAL A 75 22.46 -4.78 10.02
C VAL A 75 21.31 -5.28 9.16
N PRO A 76 20.09 -5.46 9.70
CA PRO A 76 18.95 -5.87 8.89
C PRO A 76 18.79 -4.93 7.70
N LYS A 77 19.06 -5.45 6.49
CA LYS A 77 18.81 -4.73 5.25
C LYS A 77 17.30 -4.69 5.08
N LEU A 78 16.68 -3.56 5.41
CA LEU A 78 15.28 -3.25 5.13
C LEU A 78 14.84 -3.88 3.81
N GLN A 79 13.75 -4.63 3.86
CA GLN A 79 13.20 -5.40 2.74
C GLN A 79 13.17 -4.53 1.48
N SER A 80 14.10 -4.80 0.56
CA SER A 80 14.19 -4.05 -0.69
C SER A 80 12.90 -4.26 -1.46
N HIS A 81 12.19 -3.18 -1.67
CA HIS A 81 11.16 -3.09 -2.70
C HIS A 81 11.78 -2.40 -3.93
N ILE A 82 11.17 -2.56 -5.10
CA ILE A 82 11.65 -2.00 -6.36
C ILE A 82 10.50 -1.34 -7.12
N TRP A 83 10.86 -0.33 -7.90
CA TRP A 83 9.98 0.26 -8.90
C TRP A 83 9.99 -0.57 -10.19
N ASP A 84 8.80 -0.93 -10.66
CA ASP A 84 8.56 -1.50 -11.98
C ASP A 84 7.75 -0.52 -12.84
N GLN A 85 8.15 -0.34 -14.09
CA GLN A 85 7.33 0.34 -15.10
C GLN A 85 6.22 -0.62 -15.57
N LEU A 86 4.98 -0.13 -15.68
CA LEU A 86 3.88 -0.91 -16.24
C LEU A 86 4.04 -1.10 -17.76
N ALA A 87 3.33 -2.08 -18.33
CA ALA A 87 3.36 -2.34 -19.77
C ALA A 87 3.11 -1.08 -20.62
N ASN A 88 3.59 -1.15 -21.87
CA ASN A 88 3.41 -0.11 -22.89
C ASN A 88 4.03 1.26 -22.51
N ASN A 89 5.07 1.20 -21.67
CA ASN A 89 5.77 2.33 -21.06
C ASN A 89 4.88 3.20 -20.15
N GLY A 90 3.82 2.66 -19.55
CA GLY A 90 2.87 3.42 -18.74
C GLY A 90 1.88 4.25 -19.58
N LEU A 91 1.38 5.35 -19.03
CA LEU A 91 0.37 6.22 -19.66
C LEU A 91 0.98 7.49 -20.27
N ASN A 92 0.22 8.19 -21.13
CA ASN A 92 0.71 9.41 -21.79
C ASN A 92 0.36 10.74 -21.06
N GLY A 93 -0.18 10.67 -19.85
CA GLY A 93 -0.53 11.82 -19.01
C GLY A 93 -0.92 11.41 -17.59
N SER A 94 -1.16 12.40 -16.73
CA SER A 94 -1.27 12.25 -15.27
C SER A 94 -2.38 11.31 -14.82
N VAL A 95 -2.07 10.51 -13.79
CA VAL A 95 -3.08 9.75 -13.02
C VAL A 95 -3.50 10.56 -11.80
N PHE A 96 -4.80 10.60 -11.51
CA PHE A 96 -5.37 11.23 -10.33
C PHE A 96 -5.94 10.22 -9.33
N THR A 97 -6.38 9.04 -9.78
CA THR A 97 -7.00 8.01 -8.92
C THR A 97 -6.72 6.58 -9.40
N LEU A 98 -6.69 5.63 -8.46
CA LEU A 98 -6.44 4.20 -8.62
C LEU A 98 -7.43 3.39 -7.77
N ALA A 99 -7.99 2.31 -8.32
CA ALA A 99 -8.91 1.45 -7.57
C ALA A 99 -8.89 -0.02 -8.03
N ALA A 100 -8.86 -0.96 -7.09
CA ALA A 100 -8.72 -2.39 -7.35
C ALA A 100 -10.05 -3.15 -7.26
N ALA A 101 -10.45 -3.79 -8.36
CA ALA A 101 -11.46 -4.86 -8.34
C ALA A 101 -10.77 -6.21 -8.54
N GLY A 102 -10.36 -6.84 -7.43
CA GLY A 102 -9.64 -8.11 -7.44
C GLY A 102 -8.24 -7.99 -8.05
N SER A 103 -8.05 -8.50 -9.27
CA SER A 103 -6.78 -8.39 -10.01
C SER A 103 -6.73 -7.23 -11.02
N ASP A 104 -7.81 -6.46 -11.12
CA ASP A 104 -7.92 -5.37 -12.09
C ASP A 104 -7.77 -4.03 -11.40
N LEU A 105 -6.77 -3.26 -11.83
CA LEU A 105 -6.55 -1.89 -11.42
C LEU A 105 -7.27 -0.96 -12.41
N TYR A 106 -8.26 -0.22 -11.91
CA TYR A 106 -8.89 0.88 -12.62
C TYR A 106 -8.08 2.14 -12.34
N VAL A 107 -7.86 2.94 -13.38
CA VAL A 107 -6.97 4.10 -13.36
C VAL A 107 -7.73 5.27 -13.95
N GLY A 108 -7.84 6.38 -13.22
CA GLY A 108 -8.47 7.62 -13.66
C GLY A 108 -7.49 8.80 -13.70
N GLY A 109 -7.68 9.73 -14.64
CA GLY A 109 -6.80 10.90 -14.74
C GLY A 109 -7.01 11.78 -15.97
N GLU A 110 -5.91 12.37 -16.46
CA GLU A 110 -5.79 13.10 -17.72
C GLU A 110 -4.84 12.36 -18.67
N PHE A 111 -5.36 11.42 -19.46
CA PHE A 111 -4.59 10.66 -20.44
C PHE A 111 -5.48 10.14 -21.58
N THR A 112 -4.89 9.70 -22.69
CA THR A 112 -5.65 9.25 -23.88
C THR A 112 -5.23 7.88 -24.41
N GLN A 113 -4.03 7.44 -24.07
CA GLN A 113 -3.40 6.21 -24.57
C GLN A 113 -2.18 5.84 -23.71
N THR A 114 -1.57 4.69 -23.97
CA THR A 114 -0.26 4.34 -23.40
C THR A 114 0.84 5.27 -23.90
N ALA A 115 1.94 5.39 -23.15
CA ALA A 115 3.05 6.28 -23.49
C ALA A 115 3.74 5.89 -24.81
N ASP A 116 3.74 4.60 -25.17
CA ASP A 116 4.22 4.10 -26.46
C ASP A 116 3.22 4.28 -27.63
N GLY A 117 1.97 4.69 -27.33
CA GLY A 117 0.88 4.86 -28.28
C GLY A 117 0.30 3.57 -28.87
N SER A 118 0.61 2.40 -28.30
CA SER A 118 0.15 1.10 -28.80
C SER A 118 -1.25 0.69 -28.33
N VAL A 119 -1.72 1.19 -27.17
CA VAL A 119 -3.09 1.00 -26.68
C VAL A 119 -3.80 2.35 -26.58
N THR A 120 -4.80 2.53 -27.43
CA THR A 120 -5.58 3.76 -27.57
C THR A 120 -6.98 3.62 -26.95
N ASN A 121 -7.79 4.68 -27.05
CA ASN A 121 -9.16 4.76 -26.52
C ASN A 121 -9.23 4.63 -24.98
N LEU A 122 -8.11 4.90 -24.30
CA LEU A 122 -7.97 4.92 -22.84
C LEU A 122 -8.34 6.31 -22.28
N ARG A 123 -9.37 7.00 -22.80
CA ARG A 123 -9.53 8.43 -22.50
C ARG A 123 -9.97 8.64 -21.06
N ASN A 124 -9.05 9.19 -20.25
CA ASN A 124 -9.19 9.59 -18.85
C ASN A 124 -9.63 8.48 -17.87
N ILE A 125 -9.95 7.28 -18.36
CA ILE A 125 -10.12 6.07 -17.57
C ILE A 125 -9.67 4.82 -18.33
N ALA A 126 -8.98 3.92 -17.65
CA ALA A 126 -8.50 2.65 -18.18
C ALA A 126 -8.58 1.53 -17.15
N ARG A 127 -8.55 0.28 -17.63
CA ARG A 127 -8.42 -0.94 -16.83
C ARG A 127 -7.08 -1.60 -17.15
N PHE A 128 -6.26 -1.84 -16.14
CA PHE A 128 -5.00 -2.59 -16.22
C PHE A 128 -5.14 -3.92 -15.46
N ASN A 129 -4.99 -5.04 -16.17
CA ASN A 129 -4.97 -6.35 -15.50
C ASN A 129 -3.55 -6.64 -14.99
N THR A 130 -3.41 -6.83 -13.68
CA THR A 130 -2.11 -7.00 -13.01
C THR A 130 -1.46 -8.35 -13.30
N ILE A 131 -2.24 -9.37 -13.66
CA ILE A 131 -1.77 -10.74 -13.94
C ILE A 131 -1.18 -10.85 -15.35
N THR A 132 -1.89 -10.32 -16.35
CA THR A 132 -1.43 -10.35 -17.76
C THR A 132 -0.51 -9.19 -18.09
N ASN A 133 -0.40 -8.16 -17.23
CA ASN A 133 0.36 -6.93 -17.46
C ASN A 133 -0.08 -6.24 -18.76
N THR A 134 -1.38 -5.94 -18.87
CA THR A 134 -1.99 -5.37 -20.09
C THR A 134 -3.03 -4.31 -19.78
N TRP A 135 -2.96 -3.20 -20.53
CA TRP A 135 -3.98 -2.16 -20.58
C TRP A 135 -5.18 -2.58 -21.43
N SER A 136 -6.37 -2.10 -21.04
CA SER A 136 -7.63 -2.27 -21.75
C SER A 136 -8.51 -1.02 -21.60
N PRO A 137 -9.15 -0.53 -22.68
CA PRO A 137 -10.14 0.53 -22.58
C PRO A 137 -11.40 0.02 -21.90
N LEU A 138 -12.10 0.89 -21.17
CA LEU A 138 -13.50 0.67 -20.81
C LEU A 138 -14.37 0.88 -22.06
N THR A 139 -15.62 0.44 -22.03
CA THR A 139 -16.54 0.67 -23.15
C THR A 139 -16.77 2.16 -23.38
N ASN A 140 -17.24 2.48 -24.59
CA ASN A 140 -17.51 3.86 -25.04
C ASN A 140 -16.28 4.78 -25.15
N ASN A 141 -15.07 4.18 -25.21
CA ASN A 141 -13.76 4.82 -25.43
C ASN A 141 -13.31 5.77 -24.30
N GLY A 142 -13.78 5.56 -23.07
CA GLY A 142 -13.48 6.41 -21.93
C GLY A 142 -14.31 7.71 -21.91
N LEU A 143 -13.92 8.68 -21.08
CA LEU A 143 -14.74 9.85 -20.72
C LEU A 143 -14.21 11.17 -21.30
N VAL A 144 -15.12 12.10 -21.60
CA VAL A 144 -14.80 13.46 -22.04
C VAL A 144 -14.72 14.39 -20.83
N GLY A 145 -13.54 14.41 -20.21
CA GLY A 145 -13.27 15.15 -18.98
C GLY A 145 -12.49 14.30 -17.97
N TYR A 146 -11.83 14.92 -17.00
CA TYR A 146 -10.89 14.24 -16.11
C TYR A 146 -11.62 13.31 -15.13
N VAL A 147 -11.02 12.17 -14.78
CA VAL A 147 -11.50 11.33 -13.67
C VAL A 147 -10.59 11.56 -12.47
N MET A 148 -11.18 11.89 -11.32
CA MET A 148 -10.48 12.25 -10.08
C MET A 148 -10.76 11.27 -8.94
N GLU A 149 -11.81 10.45 -9.04
CA GLU A 149 -12.20 9.43 -8.03
C GLU A 149 -12.76 8.18 -8.72
N ILE A 150 -12.44 6.99 -8.20
CA ILE A 150 -13.04 5.70 -8.60
C ILE A 150 -13.25 4.83 -7.34
N THR A 151 -14.50 4.61 -6.93
CA THR A 151 -14.82 3.70 -5.83
C THR A 151 -15.41 2.39 -6.34
N VAL A 152 -14.89 1.25 -5.87
CA VAL A 152 -15.42 -0.09 -6.19
C VAL A 152 -16.53 -0.46 -5.20
N VAL A 153 -17.73 -0.75 -5.73
CA VAL A 153 -18.95 -1.04 -4.95
C VAL A 153 -19.60 -2.32 -5.52
N GLY A 154 -19.16 -3.48 -5.02
CA GLY A 154 -19.67 -4.78 -5.44
C GLY A 154 -19.33 -5.11 -6.91
N GLU A 155 -20.33 -5.11 -7.79
CA GLU A 155 -20.16 -5.29 -9.24
C GLU A 155 -20.10 -3.96 -10.02
N ASP A 156 -20.10 -2.81 -9.34
CA ASP A 156 -20.06 -1.48 -9.94
C ASP A 156 -18.79 -0.70 -9.57
N LEU A 157 -18.39 0.20 -10.45
CA LEU A 157 -17.57 1.37 -10.11
C LEU A 157 -18.49 2.58 -9.99
N TYR A 158 -18.24 3.44 -9.01
CA TYR A 158 -18.72 4.82 -8.99
C TYR A 158 -17.53 5.72 -9.31
N VAL A 159 -17.66 6.51 -10.37
CA VAL A 159 -16.56 7.27 -10.99
C VAL A 159 -16.88 8.75 -10.87
N GLY A 160 -16.01 9.52 -10.21
CA GLY A 160 -16.13 10.96 -10.01
C GLY A 160 -15.04 11.75 -10.74
N GLY A 161 -15.31 13.02 -11.06
CA GLY A 161 -14.31 13.91 -11.65
C GLY A 161 -14.91 15.17 -12.24
N SER A 162 -14.45 15.53 -13.44
CA SER A 162 -14.84 16.73 -14.19
C SER A 162 -15.17 16.34 -15.63
N PHE A 163 -16.31 15.68 -15.87
CA PHE A 163 -16.73 15.08 -17.14
C PHE A 163 -18.26 15.03 -17.30
N ASN A 164 -18.78 15.02 -18.54
CA ASN A 164 -20.25 14.95 -18.76
C ASN A 164 -20.72 13.89 -19.79
N GLN A 165 -19.82 13.18 -20.48
CA GLN A 165 -20.22 12.21 -21.52
C GLN A 165 -19.11 11.19 -21.82
N THR A 166 -19.47 10.07 -22.45
CA THR A 166 -18.51 9.13 -23.04
C THR A 166 -17.88 9.69 -24.32
N THR A 167 -16.69 9.18 -24.67
CA THR A 167 -15.88 9.71 -25.79
C THR A 167 -16.46 9.42 -27.17
N ASP A 168 -17.30 8.40 -27.28
CA ASP A 168 -18.12 8.13 -28.48
C ASP A 168 -19.46 8.90 -28.54
N GLY A 169 -19.82 9.62 -27.47
CA GLY A 169 -21.11 10.31 -27.34
C GLY A 169 -22.32 9.39 -27.18
N ALA A 170 -22.13 8.10 -26.85
CA ALA A 170 -23.23 7.15 -26.65
C ALA A 170 -24.00 7.37 -25.34
N ILE A 171 -23.34 7.89 -24.30
CA ILE A 171 -23.94 8.28 -23.02
C ILE A 171 -23.57 9.74 -22.73
N THR A 172 -24.57 10.59 -22.53
CA THR A 172 -24.44 12.01 -22.16
C THR A 172 -24.96 12.23 -20.75
N ASP A 173 -24.88 13.49 -20.29
CA ASP A 173 -25.58 13.99 -19.10
C ASP A 173 -25.21 13.19 -17.82
N LEU A 174 -23.91 12.93 -17.71
CA LEU A 174 -23.29 12.23 -16.57
C LEU A 174 -23.04 13.15 -15.37
N GLY A 175 -22.98 14.48 -15.57
CA GLY A 175 -22.78 15.48 -14.51
C GLY A 175 -21.71 15.10 -13.49
N ASN A 176 -20.46 14.92 -13.93
CA ASN A 176 -19.29 14.70 -13.09
C ASN A 176 -19.30 13.40 -12.24
N ILE A 177 -20.35 12.57 -12.31
CA ILE A 177 -20.42 11.29 -11.58
C ILE A 177 -21.23 10.21 -12.30
N ALA A 178 -20.62 9.05 -12.54
CA ALA A 178 -21.24 7.96 -13.29
C ALA A 178 -21.06 6.60 -12.60
N ARG A 179 -21.98 5.66 -12.86
CA ARG A 179 -21.87 4.26 -12.43
C ARG A 179 -21.46 3.39 -13.63
N TYR A 180 -20.44 2.56 -13.48
CA TYR A 180 -20.01 1.59 -14.49
C TYR A 180 -20.15 0.17 -13.98
N ASN A 181 -21.02 -0.64 -14.58
CA ASN A 181 -21.18 -2.04 -14.16
C ASN A 181 -20.10 -2.94 -14.79
N LEU A 182 -19.35 -3.63 -13.94
CA LEU A 182 -18.22 -4.50 -14.32
C LEU A 182 -18.68 -5.77 -15.04
N THR A 183 -19.86 -6.29 -14.70
CA THR A 183 -20.42 -7.51 -15.29
C THR A 183 -20.97 -7.28 -16.70
N THR A 184 -21.76 -6.22 -16.92
CA THR A 184 -22.30 -5.87 -18.24
C THR A 184 -21.37 -5.02 -19.10
N ASN A 185 -20.33 -4.41 -18.50
CA ASN A 185 -19.42 -3.46 -19.14
C ASN A 185 -20.15 -2.26 -19.76
N THR A 186 -21.01 -1.61 -18.96
CA THR A 186 -21.84 -0.47 -19.41
C THR A 186 -21.86 0.66 -18.40
N TRP A 187 -21.69 1.88 -18.91
CA TRP A 187 -21.93 3.13 -18.20
C TRP A 187 -23.42 3.39 -17.98
N PHE A 188 -23.75 4.05 -16.86
CA PHE A 188 -25.06 4.57 -16.54
C PHE A 188 -24.90 5.98 -15.95
N PRO A 189 -25.70 6.98 -16.41
CA PRO A 189 -25.86 8.22 -15.66
C PRO A 189 -26.50 7.93 -14.31
N LEU A 190 -26.21 8.77 -13.32
CA LEU A 190 -26.93 8.79 -12.05
C LEU A 190 -28.17 9.72 -12.15
N PRO A 191 -29.12 9.63 -11.20
CA PRO A 191 -30.32 10.48 -11.23
C PRO A 191 -29.99 11.98 -11.27
N ASN A 192 -30.95 12.79 -11.75
CA ASN A 192 -30.87 14.25 -11.76
C ASN A 192 -29.69 14.82 -12.60
N ASP A 193 -29.33 14.09 -13.65
CA ASP A 193 -28.23 14.36 -14.58
C ASP A 193 -26.85 14.50 -13.90
N GLY A 194 -26.70 13.90 -12.70
CA GLY A 194 -25.49 13.98 -11.88
C GLY A 194 -25.40 15.25 -11.02
N LEU A 195 -24.19 15.77 -10.86
CA LEU A 195 -23.81 16.90 -9.99
C LEU A 195 -23.24 18.06 -10.81
N ASN A 196 -23.46 19.29 -10.35
CA ASN A 196 -23.25 20.49 -11.20
C ASN A 196 -21.79 20.95 -11.36
N ASP A 197 -20.86 20.37 -10.62
CA ASP A 197 -19.44 20.78 -10.51
C ASP A 197 -18.58 19.56 -10.12
N ASP A 198 -17.26 19.72 -10.02
CA ASP A 198 -16.31 18.62 -9.86
C ASP A 198 -16.60 17.71 -8.65
N VAL A 199 -16.40 16.41 -8.82
CA VAL A 199 -16.41 15.38 -7.76
C VAL A 199 -14.99 14.92 -7.48
N LEU A 200 -14.59 14.95 -6.21
CA LEU A 200 -13.20 14.74 -5.77
C LEU A 200 -13.03 13.49 -4.88
N THR A 201 -14.09 12.97 -4.28
CA THR A 201 -14.05 11.81 -3.37
C THR A 201 -15.43 11.16 -3.26
N ILE A 202 -15.46 9.84 -3.10
CA ILE A 202 -16.69 9.06 -2.90
C ILE A 202 -16.41 7.98 -1.84
N ALA A 203 -17.23 7.93 -0.80
CA ALA A 203 -17.07 6.99 0.32
C ALA A 203 -18.34 6.20 0.61
N MET A 204 -18.25 4.87 0.72
CA MET A 204 -19.39 4.01 1.01
C MET A 204 -19.53 3.74 2.52
N SER A 205 -20.71 3.99 3.07
CA SER A 205 -21.09 3.58 4.43
C SER A 205 -22.42 2.82 4.42
N GLY A 206 -22.38 1.54 4.81
CA GLY A 206 -23.54 0.65 4.71
C GLY A 206 -23.94 0.38 3.25
N THR A 207 -25.10 0.89 2.84
CA THR A 207 -25.60 0.87 1.46
C THR A 207 -25.41 2.20 0.73
N ASP A 208 -24.97 3.24 1.44
CA ASP A 208 -25.07 4.61 1.00
C ASP A 208 -23.70 5.12 0.55
N LEU A 209 -23.68 5.98 -0.46
CA LEU A 209 -22.49 6.73 -0.85
C LEU A 209 -22.55 8.15 -0.30
N TYR A 210 -21.43 8.64 0.19
CA TYR A 210 -21.19 10.03 0.53
C TYR A 210 -20.18 10.58 -0.46
N VAL A 211 -20.64 11.50 -1.30
CA VAL A 211 -19.86 12.09 -2.39
C VAL A 211 -19.40 13.47 -1.94
N GLY A 212 -18.12 13.79 -2.13
CA GLY A 212 -17.52 15.10 -1.86
C GLY A 212 -16.91 15.73 -3.11
N GLY A 213 -16.87 17.06 -3.16
CA GLY A 213 -16.33 17.79 -4.31
C GLY A 213 -16.57 19.29 -4.21
N SER A 214 -16.79 19.96 -5.34
CA SER A 214 -17.00 21.41 -5.48
C SER A 214 -18.45 21.82 -5.77
N PHE A 215 -19.37 20.85 -5.88
CA PHE A 215 -20.75 21.05 -6.32
C PHE A 215 -21.66 21.68 -5.25
N SER A 216 -22.78 22.26 -5.70
CA SER A 216 -23.79 22.90 -4.85
C SER A 216 -25.21 22.35 -5.03
N GLN A 217 -25.46 21.67 -6.16
CA GLN A 217 -26.74 21.11 -6.57
C GLN A 217 -26.53 19.95 -7.58
N THR A 218 -27.60 19.21 -7.90
CA THR A 218 -27.64 18.32 -9.06
C THR A 218 -27.56 19.11 -10.36
N ALA A 219 -27.11 18.48 -11.45
CA ALA A 219 -26.91 19.18 -12.73
C ALA A 219 -28.24 19.70 -13.33
N ASP A 220 -29.34 18.96 -13.12
CA ASP A 220 -30.70 19.39 -13.48
C ASP A 220 -31.27 20.52 -12.58
N GLY A 221 -30.62 20.83 -11.46
CA GLY A 221 -31.05 21.80 -10.45
C GLY A 221 -32.21 21.35 -9.54
N ALA A 222 -32.63 20.07 -9.59
CA ALA A 222 -33.74 19.56 -8.79
C ALA A 222 -33.42 19.38 -7.30
N VAL A 223 -32.17 19.03 -6.95
CA VAL A 223 -31.71 18.90 -5.56
C VAL A 223 -30.64 19.96 -5.30
N THR A 224 -30.90 20.85 -4.33
CA THR A 224 -30.09 22.04 -4.04
C THR A 224 -29.64 22.08 -2.58
N ASN A 225 -28.75 23.01 -2.24
CA ASN A 225 -28.14 23.15 -0.91
C ASN A 225 -27.31 21.92 -0.49
N LEU A 226 -26.65 21.28 -1.46
CA LEU A 226 -25.73 20.17 -1.18
C LEU A 226 -24.47 20.66 -0.46
N GLY A 227 -23.91 21.79 -0.91
CA GLY A 227 -22.73 22.41 -0.31
C GLY A 227 -21.55 21.44 -0.21
N ASN A 228 -20.98 21.06 -1.35
CA ASN A 228 -19.74 20.30 -1.47
C ASN A 228 -19.77 18.85 -0.93
N ILE A 229 -20.90 18.39 -0.36
CA ILE A 229 -21.09 17.00 0.08
C ILE A 229 -22.55 16.53 -0.02
N VAL A 230 -22.79 15.32 -0.52
CA VAL A 230 -24.15 14.75 -0.69
C VAL A 230 -24.20 13.26 -0.36
N ARG A 231 -25.33 12.79 0.17
CA ARG A 231 -25.61 11.35 0.34
C ARG A 231 -26.41 10.81 -0.85
N PHE A 232 -26.08 9.61 -1.32
CA PHE A 232 -26.84 8.85 -2.31
C PHE A 232 -27.26 7.49 -1.73
N ASP A 233 -28.55 7.15 -1.82
CA ASP A 233 -29.12 5.91 -1.26
C ASP A 233 -29.26 4.75 -2.26
N GLY A 234 -28.59 4.85 -3.41
CA GLY A 234 -28.77 3.94 -4.54
C GLY A 234 -29.87 4.38 -5.53
N ALA A 235 -30.73 5.34 -5.17
CA ALA A 235 -31.80 5.84 -6.03
C ALA A 235 -32.04 7.37 -5.99
N ASN A 236 -31.65 8.05 -4.91
CA ASN A 236 -31.92 9.48 -4.68
C ASN A 236 -30.72 10.18 -4.05
N TRP A 237 -30.53 11.44 -4.42
CA TRP A 237 -29.64 12.37 -3.72
C TRP A 237 -30.31 12.96 -2.47
N SER A 238 -29.53 13.22 -1.42
CA SER A 238 -29.98 13.84 -0.18
C SER A 238 -28.91 14.79 0.36
N ALA A 239 -29.27 16.06 0.51
CA ALA A 239 -28.42 17.08 1.13
C ALA A 239 -28.10 16.70 2.59
N LEU A 240 -26.86 16.95 3.01
CA LEU A 240 -26.47 16.84 4.42
C LEU A 240 -27.02 18.05 5.22
N PRO A 241 -27.12 17.94 6.56
CA PRO A 241 -27.59 19.05 7.39
C PRO A 241 -26.70 20.28 7.24
N ASN A 242 -27.26 21.44 7.65
CA ASN A 242 -26.57 22.73 7.63
C ASN A 242 -26.12 23.20 6.23
N ASN A 243 -26.83 22.71 5.19
CA ASN A 243 -26.55 22.92 3.77
C ASN A 243 -25.17 22.39 3.33
N GLY A 244 -24.63 21.38 4.02
CA GLY A 244 -23.28 20.88 3.76
C GLY A 244 -22.19 21.82 4.29
N LEU A 245 -21.12 21.99 3.52
CA LEU A 245 -19.85 22.64 3.88
C LEU A 245 -19.57 23.86 2.98
N GLU A 246 -18.90 24.89 3.52
CA GLU A 246 -18.79 26.21 2.83
C GLU A 246 -17.93 26.20 1.54
N THR A 247 -17.01 25.24 1.40
CA THR A 247 -16.11 25.06 0.24
C THR A 247 -15.82 23.58 0.03
N TYR A 248 -15.03 23.26 -1.00
CA TYR A 248 -14.81 21.88 -1.44
C TYR A 248 -14.29 20.92 -0.36
N VAL A 249 -14.73 19.67 -0.53
CA VAL A 249 -14.27 18.49 0.20
C VAL A 249 -13.24 17.77 -0.65
N SER A 250 -12.08 17.47 -0.08
CA SER A 250 -10.99 16.75 -0.75
C SER A 250 -11.10 15.24 -0.57
N ASP A 251 -11.50 14.76 0.62
CA ASP A 251 -11.54 13.34 0.95
C ASP A 251 -12.53 13.04 2.10
N ILE A 252 -13.08 11.81 2.13
CA ILE A 252 -14.05 11.27 3.09
C ILE A 252 -13.65 9.84 3.47
N ALA A 253 -13.32 9.62 4.75
CA ALA A 253 -13.07 8.27 5.29
C ALA A 253 -14.16 7.82 6.26
N VAL A 254 -14.55 6.55 6.20
CA VAL A 254 -15.57 5.97 7.10
C VAL A 254 -14.90 5.24 8.26
N ALA A 255 -15.29 5.55 9.49
CA ALA A 255 -14.83 4.88 10.70
C ALA A 255 -16.00 4.57 11.65
N GLY A 256 -16.42 3.31 11.68
CA GLY A 256 -17.54 2.86 12.51
C GLY A 256 -18.88 3.43 12.03
N SER A 257 -19.52 4.27 12.84
CA SER A 257 -20.77 4.97 12.53
C SER A 257 -20.57 6.34 11.88
N ASP A 258 -19.32 6.73 11.63
CA ASP A 258 -18.96 8.13 11.42
C ASP A 258 -18.25 8.31 10.08
N LEU A 259 -18.43 9.48 9.46
CA LEU A 259 -17.54 9.96 8.41
C LEU A 259 -16.55 10.94 9.02
N TYR A 260 -15.29 10.85 8.62
CA TYR A 260 -14.31 11.90 8.77
C TYR A 260 -14.15 12.57 7.41
N VAL A 261 -14.31 13.89 7.36
CA VAL A 261 -14.38 14.66 6.12
C VAL A 261 -13.30 15.73 6.17
N VAL A 262 -12.53 15.90 5.09
CA VAL A 262 -11.45 16.90 4.99
C VAL A 262 -11.57 17.78 3.76
N GLY A 263 -11.07 19.02 3.86
CA GLY A 263 -10.99 19.94 2.72
C GLY A 263 -10.36 21.28 3.09
N ILE A 264 -10.92 22.36 2.53
CA ILE A 264 -10.53 23.77 2.81
C ILE A 264 -11.67 24.56 3.49
N PHE A 265 -12.74 23.88 3.91
CA PHE A 265 -13.86 24.49 4.62
C PHE A 265 -13.49 24.84 6.07
N ASN A 266 -14.01 25.94 6.61
CA ASN A 266 -13.88 26.26 8.04
C ASN A 266 -15.17 25.98 8.82
N ARG A 267 -16.29 25.76 8.12
CA ARG A 267 -17.64 25.64 8.70
C ARG A 267 -18.63 24.99 7.73
N THR A 268 -19.84 24.72 8.23
CA THR A 268 -21.02 24.39 7.41
C THR A 268 -21.44 25.56 6.52
N ALA A 269 -22.08 25.28 5.38
CA ALA A 269 -22.46 26.32 4.41
C ALA A 269 -23.52 27.31 4.94
N ASP A 270 -24.36 26.90 5.90
CA ASP A 270 -25.24 27.80 6.66
C ASP A 270 -24.51 28.66 7.71
N THR A 271 -23.19 28.49 7.85
CA THR A 271 -22.28 29.14 8.80
C THR A 271 -22.46 28.80 10.28
N SER A 272 -23.33 27.86 10.63
CA SER A 272 -23.72 27.58 12.03
C SER A 272 -22.74 26.71 12.84
N VAL A 273 -21.98 25.82 12.21
CA VAL A 273 -21.02 24.93 12.88
C VAL A 273 -19.61 25.19 12.35
N ILE A 274 -18.67 25.55 13.23
CA ILE A 274 -17.24 25.72 12.91
C ILE A 274 -16.55 24.35 12.99
N LEU A 275 -15.66 24.07 12.04
CA LEU A 275 -15.05 22.74 11.81
C LEU A 275 -13.53 22.84 11.56
N ASN A 276 -13.07 23.85 10.79
CA ASN A 276 -11.66 24.12 10.45
C ASN A 276 -10.92 22.93 9.81
N ASN A 277 -11.09 22.81 8.50
CA ASN A 277 -10.48 21.87 7.56
C ASN A 277 -10.85 20.39 7.75
N ILE A 278 -11.21 19.94 8.95
CA ILE A 278 -11.65 18.56 9.24
C ILE A 278 -12.92 18.50 10.09
N ALA A 279 -13.81 17.56 9.78
CA ALA A 279 -15.09 17.37 10.47
C ALA A 279 -15.39 15.88 10.74
N ARG A 280 -16.11 15.60 11.84
CA ARG A 280 -16.76 14.32 12.10
C ARG A 280 -18.25 14.46 11.79
N TYR A 281 -18.75 13.69 10.83
CA TYR A 281 -20.18 13.55 10.59
C TYR A 281 -20.70 12.31 11.32
N ASP A 282 -21.65 12.51 12.24
CA ASP A 282 -22.36 11.41 12.88
C ASP A 282 -23.53 10.98 11.99
N ILE A 283 -23.41 9.81 11.36
CA ILE A 283 -24.45 9.31 10.44
C ILE A 283 -25.75 9.04 11.20
N SER A 284 -25.66 8.53 12.43
CA SER A 284 -26.81 8.12 13.23
C SER A 284 -27.62 9.29 13.78
N LEU A 285 -26.93 10.38 14.15
CA LEU A 285 -27.54 11.61 14.64
C LEU A 285 -27.79 12.64 13.53
N ASN A 286 -27.31 12.37 12.31
CA ASN A 286 -27.36 13.28 11.16
C ASN A 286 -26.85 14.68 11.55
N SER A 287 -25.60 14.76 12.05
CA SER A 287 -25.04 15.99 12.62
C SER A 287 -23.53 16.15 12.44
N TRP A 288 -23.12 17.40 12.25
CA TRP A 288 -21.72 17.82 12.14
C TRP A 288 -21.09 18.09 13.51
N ASN A 289 -19.88 17.58 13.72
CA ASN A 289 -19.10 17.76 14.94
C ASN A 289 -17.68 18.24 14.57
N ALA A 290 -17.20 19.28 15.26
CA ALA A 290 -15.82 19.71 15.19
C ALA A 290 -14.90 18.67 15.84
N LEU A 291 -13.70 18.48 15.32
CA LEU A 291 -12.67 17.71 16.01
C LEU A 291 -12.04 18.52 17.16
N PRO A 292 -11.42 17.85 18.15
CA PRO A 292 -10.66 18.48 19.22
C PRO A 292 -9.65 19.53 18.72
N ASN A 293 -9.29 20.46 19.62
CA ASN A 293 -8.37 21.55 19.35
C ASN A 293 -8.82 22.53 18.25
N ASN A 294 -10.15 22.58 18.03
CA ASN A 294 -10.83 23.33 16.97
C ASN A 294 -10.38 22.92 15.56
N GLY A 295 -10.08 21.64 15.31
CA GLY A 295 -9.64 21.16 13.99
C GLY A 295 -8.19 21.56 13.65
N LEU A 296 -7.90 21.72 12.36
CA LEU A 296 -6.54 21.88 11.83
C LEU A 296 -6.30 23.27 11.23
N ASN A 297 -5.06 23.76 11.35
CA ASN A 297 -4.73 25.16 11.05
C ASN A 297 -4.61 25.52 9.54
N ASN A 298 -4.75 24.55 8.64
CA ASN A 298 -4.67 24.73 7.20
C ASN A 298 -5.32 23.54 6.47
N SER A 299 -5.50 23.70 5.16
CA SER A 299 -6.05 22.74 4.19
C SER A 299 -5.59 21.30 4.40
N THR A 300 -6.54 20.37 4.30
CA THR A 300 -6.34 18.91 4.39
C THR A 300 -6.80 18.21 3.11
N TRP A 301 -6.14 17.11 2.76
CA TRP A 301 -6.26 16.49 1.44
C TRP A 301 -6.47 14.98 1.45
N ALA A 302 -6.05 14.27 2.51
CA ALA A 302 -6.12 12.81 2.57
C ALA A 302 -6.39 12.28 3.98
N LEU A 303 -7.04 11.13 4.04
CA LEU A 303 -7.36 10.35 5.24
C LEU A 303 -6.97 8.88 5.02
N ALA A 304 -6.60 8.20 6.09
CA ALA A 304 -6.49 6.74 6.09
C ALA A 304 -6.85 6.18 7.47
N VAL A 305 -7.84 5.27 7.53
CA VAL A 305 -8.26 4.62 8.78
C VAL A 305 -7.48 3.31 8.94
N VAL A 306 -6.69 3.21 10.01
CA VAL A 306 -5.89 2.02 10.32
C VAL A 306 -6.17 1.58 11.75
N GLY A 307 -7.01 0.55 11.89
CA GLY A 307 -7.40 0.01 13.20
C GLY A 307 -8.19 1.01 14.03
N SER A 308 -7.56 1.59 15.06
CA SER A 308 -8.13 2.62 15.93
C SER A 308 -7.57 4.03 15.67
N GLU A 309 -6.72 4.21 14.66
CA GLU A 309 -6.09 5.48 14.33
C GLU A 309 -6.58 6.00 12.97
N LEU A 310 -6.90 7.29 12.91
CA LEU A 310 -7.12 8.01 11.67
C LEU A 310 -5.86 8.81 11.34
N TYR A 311 -5.19 8.47 10.25
CA TYR A 311 -4.12 9.28 9.68
C TYR A 311 -4.73 10.39 8.82
N VAL A 312 -4.15 11.60 8.90
CA VAL A 312 -4.63 12.79 8.19
C VAL A 312 -3.45 13.47 7.52
N GLY A 313 -3.56 13.75 6.22
CA GLY A 313 -2.53 14.38 5.38
C GLY A 313 -2.96 15.75 4.84
N GLY A 314 -2.00 16.68 4.71
CA GLY A 314 -2.24 17.93 4.01
C GLY A 314 -1.21 19.04 4.23
N SER A 315 -1.68 20.29 4.34
CA SER A 315 -0.89 21.52 4.37
C SER A 315 -0.72 22.15 5.76
N PHE A 316 -1.31 21.54 6.80
CA PHE A 316 -1.27 22.03 8.18
C PHE A 316 0.12 21.90 8.82
N THR A 317 0.34 22.71 9.86
CA THR A 317 1.52 22.65 10.75
C THR A 317 1.14 22.40 12.21
N GLY A 318 -0.15 22.32 12.52
CA GLY A 318 -0.66 22.09 13.87
C GLY A 318 -2.19 22.17 13.93
N THR A 319 -2.72 22.01 15.13
CA THR A 319 -4.13 22.26 15.44
C THR A 319 -4.48 23.75 15.30
N PHE A 320 -5.76 24.06 15.04
CA PHE A 320 -6.19 25.44 14.82
C PHE A 320 -6.02 26.32 16.07
N ASP A 321 -6.14 25.74 17.27
CA ASP A 321 -5.86 26.43 18.54
C ASP A 321 -4.36 26.66 18.84
N GLY A 322 -3.45 26.09 18.03
CA GLY A 322 -2.01 26.22 18.20
C GLY A 322 -1.43 25.44 19.39
N THR A 323 -2.14 24.46 19.94
CA THR A 323 -1.68 23.67 21.11
C THR A 323 -0.93 22.39 20.76
N VAL A 324 -1.03 21.87 19.54
CA VAL A 324 -0.31 20.67 19.07
C VAL A 324 0.34 20.93 17.71
N ASP A 325 1.67 20.82 17.64
CA ASP A 325 2.44 20.88 16.39
C ASP A 325 2.28 19.57 15.60
N LEU A 326 1.92 19.68 14.31
CA LEU A 326 1.61 18.56 13.42
C LEU A 326 2.02 18.92 11.98
N ASN A 327 3.18 18.49 11.47
CA ASN A 327 3.63 18.95 10.14
C ASN A 327 3.19 18.00 9.03
N ARG A 328 2.16 18.42 8.27
CA ARG A 328 1.70 17.84 7.00
C ARG A 328 1.12 16.43 7.06
N ILE A 329 1.42 15.68 8.11
CA ILE A 329 0.78 14.41 8.45
C ILE A 329 0.63 14.30 9.97
N ALA A 330 -0.53 13.83 10.40
CA ALA A 330 -0.89 13.60 11.79
C ALA A 330 -1.59 12.24 11.94
N LYS A 331 -1.69 11.76 13.17
CA LYS A 331 -2.62 10.70 13.54
C LYS A 331 -3.57 11.17 14.64
N TYR A 332 -4.78 10.63 14.62
CA TYR A 332 -5.85 10.93 15.56
C TYR A 332 -6.38 9.62 16.14
N ASP A 333 -6.34 9.49 17.46
CA ASP A 333 -6.92 8.35 18.17
C ASP A 333 -8.45 8.45 18.15
N LEU A 334 -9.10 7.50 17.49
CA LEU A 334 -10.56 7.49 17.30
C LEU A 334 -11.34 7.27 18.61
N ALA A 335 -10.72 6.74 19.66
CA ALA A 335 -11.36 6.42 20.94
C ALA A 335 -10.97 7.38 22.07
N ALA A 336 -9.73 7.87 22.09
CA ALA A 336 -9.27 8.89 23.04
C ALA A 336 -9.60 10.32 22.57
N HIS A 337 -9.86 10.51 21.27
CA HIS A 337 -10.05 11.81 20.62
C HIS A 337 -8.85 12.75 20.83
N VAL A 338 -7.65 12.25 20.53
CA VAL A 338 -6.37 12.96 20.74
C VAL A 338 -5.55 12.96 19.45
N TRP A 339 -5.06 14.15 19.08
CA TRP A 339 -4.07 14.33 18.02
C TRP A 339 -2.66 13.93 18.46
N SER A 340 -1.87 13.39 17.54
CA SER A 340 -0.43 13.16 17.73
C SER A 340 0.34 13.34 16.43
N PRO A 341 1.55 13.94 16.46
CA PRO A 341 2.45 13.96 15.32
C PRO A 341 2.98 12.54 15.03
N LEU A 342 3.32 12.27 13.78
CA LEU A 342 4.18 11.14 13.45
C LEU A 342 5.63 11.46 13.85
N ALA A 343 6.48 10.42 13.94
CA ALA A 343 7.88 10.60 14.31
C ALA A 343 8.61 11.60 13.40
N ASN A 344 9.68 12.20 13.93
CA ASN A 344 10.47 13.26 13.29
C ASN A 344 9.62 14.48 12.89
N ASN A 345 8.53 14.71 13.63
CA ASN A 345 7.54 15.78 13.49
C ASN A 345 6.74 15.80 12.16
N GLY A 346 6.89 14.78 11.30
CA GLY A 346 6.18 14.66 10.01
C GLY A 346 7.03 15.05 8.79
N LEU A 347 6.38 15.63 7.78
CA LEU A 347 6.94 15.84 6.43
C LEU A 347 7.07 17.33 6.08
N ASN A 348 8.02 17.67 5.19
CA ASN A 348 8.37 19.07 4.91
C ASN A 348 7.49 19.80 3.89
N SER A 349 6.53 19.12 3.26
CA SER A 349 5.58 19.69 2.30
C SER A 349 4.29 18.85 2.25
N VAL A 350 3.34 19.26 1.41
CA VAL A 350 1.97 18.72 1.36
C VAL A 350 1.93 17.21 1.12
N VAL A 351 1.05 16.52 1.85
CA VAL A 351 0.63 15.13 1.62
C VAL A 351 -0.72 15.15 0.89
N TYR A 352 -0.89 14.28 -0.11
CA TYR A 352 -2.10 14.20 -0.95
C TYR A 352 -2.78 12.82 -0.97
N THR A 353 -2.09 11.75 -0.56
CA THR A 353 -2.65 10.38 -0.51
C THR A 353 -1.87 9.53 0.49
N MET A 354 -2.53 8.52 1.05
CA MET A 354 -1.95 7.58 2.01
C MET A 354 -2.59 6.20 1.84
N ALA A 355 -1.78 5.14 1.80
CA ALA A 355 -2.26 3.75 1.74
C ALA A 355 -1.53 2.86 2.75
N ALA A 356 -2.28 2.05 3.49
CA ALA A 356 -1.72 1.18 4.53
C ALA A 356 -1.68 -0.29 4.06
N THR A 357 -0.56 -0.97 4.29
CA THR A 357 -0.46 -2.42 4.07
C THR A 357 0.49 -3.08 5.07
N GLY A 358 0.01 -4.13 5.73
CA GLY A 358 0.72 -4.76 6.85
C GLY A 358 1.01 -3.76 7.98
N GLU A 359 2.29 -3.56 8.28
CA GLU A 359 2.76 -2.58 9.26
C GLU A 359 3.12 -1.21 8.66
N ASP A 360 3.06 -1.04 7.34
CA ASP A 360 3.59 0.14 6.65
C ASP A 360 2.47 1.04 6.12
N LEU A 361 2.55 2.33 6.43
CA LEU A 361 1.80 3.39 5.78
C LEU A 361 2.68 4.01 4.67
N TYR A 362 2.26 3.87 3.43
CA TYR A 362 2.82 4.59 2.30
C TYR A 362 2.13 5.96 2.20
N VAL A 363 2.92 7.01 1.97
CA VAL A 363 2.46 8.40 1.98
C VAL A 363 2.94 9.07 0.71
N GLY A 364 2.04 9.68 -0.06
CA GLY A 364 2.32 10.39 -1.31
C GLY A 364 2.08 11.90 -1.20
N GLY A 365 2.85 12.71 -1.93
CA GLY A 365 2.73 14.16 -1.85
C GLY A 365 3.77 14.97 -2.62
N MET A 366 3.97 16.23 -2.21
CA MET A 366 4.95 17.17 -2.76
C MET A 366 6.17 17.40 -1.84
N PHE A 367 6.39 16.51 -0.86
CA PHE A 367 7.55 16.54 0.04
C PHE A 367 8.80 15.92 -0.61
N ASN A 368 9.96 16.21 -0.02
CA ASN A 368 11.21 15.52 -0.37
C ASN A 368 12.01 15.01 0.85
N GLN A 369 11.57 15.33 2.07
CA GLN A 369 12.18 14.82 3.30
C GLN A 369 11.24 14.95 4.51
N THR A 370 11.58 14.26 5.60
CA THR A 370 11.07 14.56 6.95
C THR A 370 11.47 15.98 7.39
N VAL A 371 10.74 16.56 8.35
CA VAL A 371 10.99 17.93 8.82
C VAL A 371 12.41 18.12 9.38
N ASP A 372 12.95 17.10 10.05
CA ASP A 372 14.31 17.09 10.58
C ASP A 372 15.41 16.82 9.52
N GLY A 373 15.03 16.45 8.29
CA GLY A 373 15.95 16.05 7.22
C GLY A 373 16.64 14.70 7.41
N ALA A 374 16.25 13.88 8.39
CA ALA A 374 16.86 12.58 8.64
C ALA A 374 16.53 11.53 7.57
N VAL A 375 15.37 11.65 6.90
CA VAL A 375 14.96 10.78 5.79
C VAL A 375 14.63 11.64 4.58
N VAL A 376 15.41 11.47 3.50
CA VAL A 376 15.19 12.10 2.20
C VAL A 376 14.51 11.09 1.28
N SER A 377 13.32 11.42 0.80
CA SER A 377 12.53 10.60 -0.13
C SER A 377 11.59 11.51 -0.92
N ASN A 378 11.77 11.57 -2.25
CA ASN A 378 11.00 12.46 -3.10
C ASN A 378 9.60 11.90 -3.35
N TRP A 379 8.59 12.69 -2.98
CA TRP A 379 7.18 12.57 -3.36
C TRP A 379 6.43 11.34 -2.85
N ILE A 380 7.15 10.29 -2.42
CA ILE A 380 6.62 9.13 -1.72
C ILE A 380 7.58 8.67 -0.62
N ALA A 381 7.05 8.21 0.51
CA ALA A 381 7.80 7.64 1.63
C ALA A 381 7.02 6.49 2.29
N ARG A 382 7.72 5.66 3.08
CA ARG A 382 7.14 4.56 3.87
C ARG A 382 7.33 4.82 5.35
N TYR A 383 6.24 4.87 6.12
CA TYR A 383 6.26 4.95 7.58
C TYR A 383 5.87 3.61 8.18
N ASN A 384 6.78 2.95 8.89
CA ASN A 384 6.44 1.74 9.63
C ASN A 384 5.71 2.13 10.92
N MET A 385 4.44 1.75 11.02
CA MET A 385 3.53 2.16 12.08
C MET A 385 3.89 1.53 13.43
N SER A 386 4.31 0.25 13.43
CA SER A 386 4.72 -0.49 14.64
C SER A 386 6.00 0.06 15.28
N ALA A 387 7.03 0.34 14.47
CA ALA A 387 8.30 0.90 14.95
C ALA A 387 8.26 2.43 15.10
N GLY A 388 7.29 3.10 14.46
CA GLY A 388 7.19 4.55 14.41
C GLY A 388 8.30 5.21 13.60
N THR A 389 8.78 4.58 12.51
CA THR A 389 9.96 5.04 11.75
C THR A 389 9.69 5.30 10.28
N TRP A 390 10.17 6.46 9.80
CA TRP A 390 10.22 6.79 8.38
C TRP A 390 11.34 6.05 7.65
N HIS A 391 11.07 5.66 6.41
CA HIS A 391 12.02 5.06 5.49
C HIS A 391 11.82 5.65 4.08
N PRO A 392 12.90 5.85 3.32
CA PRO A 392 12.77 6.22 1.91
C PRO A 392 12.32 5.00 1.10
N THR A 393 11.60 5.23 0.01
CA THR A 393 11.42 4.22 -1.03
C THR A 393 12.74 4.00 -1.80
N SER A 394 12.84 2.91 -2.58
CA SER A 394 14.02 2.69 -3.43
C SER A 394 14.23 3.86 -4.41
N ASN A 395 15.47 3.99 -4.90
CA ASN A 395 15.86 4.99 -5.90
C ASN A 395 15.69 6.46 -5.46
N GLY A 396 15.44 6.71 -4.16
CA GLY A 396 15.22 8.03 -3.59
C GLY A 396 13.80 8.57 -3.76
N GLY A 397 12.84 7.73 -4.17
CA GLY A 397 11.48 8.16 -4.54
C GLY A 397 11.36 8.47 -6.03
N LEU A 398 10.52 9.45 -6.37
CA LEU A 398 10.09 9.74 -7.75
C LEU A 398 10.63 11.10 -8.25
N ALA A 399 10.61 11.32 -9.56
CA ALA A 399 11.02 12.58 -10.20
C ALA A 399 10.36 12.79 -11.58
N GLY A 400 10.51 14.00 -12.11
CA GLY A 400 10.29 14.31 -13.52
C GLY A 400 8.84 14.64 -13.91
N GLY A 401 7.98 14.94 -12.94
CA GLY A 401 6.71 15.62 -13.19
C GLY A 401 6.87 17.06 -13.68
N THR A 402 5.74 17.70 -13.98
CA THR A 402 5.66 19.05 -14.58
C THR A 402 4.74 20.02 -13.84
N PHE A 403 3.85 19.55 -12.96
CA PHE A 403 2.80 20.33 -12.28
C PHE A 403 2.72 20.06 -10.76
N TYR A 404 1.64 20.55 -10.15
CA TYR A 404 1.27 20.32 -8.75
C TYR A 404 0.64 18.92 -8.57
N HIS A 405 0.63 18.42 -7.33
CA HIS A 405 0.11 17.09 -6.96
C HIS A 405 0.81 15.95 -7.72
N VAL A 406 1.87 15.44 -7.09
CA VAL A 406 2.94 14.72 -7.79
C VAL A 406 2.85 13.21 -7.60
N VAL A 407 2.47 12.76 -6.41
CA VAL A 407 1.81 11.47 -6.20
C VAL A 407 0.41 11.81 -5.73
N ASN A 408 -0.58 11.35 -6.49
CA ASN A 408 -2.00 11.67 -6.34
C ASN A 408 -2.75 10.54 -5.69
N ASP A 409 -2.41 9.29 -6.02
CA ASP A 409 -3.06 8.13 -5.42
C ASP A 409 -2.15 6.92 -5.24
N LEU A 410 -2.56 6.03 -4.33
CA LEU A 410 -1.83 4.87 -3.82
C LEU A 410 -2.82 3.72 -3.58
N GLU A 411 -2.76 2.66 -4.39
CA GLU A 411 -3.65 1.49 -4.28
C GLU A 411 -2.86 0.20 -4.03
N VAL A 412 -3.36 -0.69 -3.17
CA VAL A 412 -2.66 -1.91 -2.73
C VAL A 412 -3.33 -3.15 -3.31
N ILE A 413 -2.59 -3.88 -4.16
CA ILE A 413 -3.05 -5.16 -4.74
C ILE A 413 -2.12 -6.27 -4.25
N GLY A 414 -2.55 -6.96 -3.18
CA GLY A 414 -1.78 -8.03 -2.55
C GLY A 414 -0.53 -7.51 -1.85
N SER A 415 0.66 -7.88 -2.35
CA SER A 415 1.95 -7.37 -1.87
C SER A 415 2.40 -6.08 -2.55
N ASP A 416 1.74 -5.68 -3.63
CA ASP A 416 2.26 -4.70 -4.58
C ASP A 416 1.48 -3.39 -4.44
N LEU A 417 2.21 -2.29 -4.25
CA LEU A 417 1.65 -0.94 -4.21
C LEU A 417 1.66 -0.35 -5.62
N TYR A 418 0.51 0.09 -6.11
CA TYR A 418 0.38 0.86 -7.34
C TYR A 418 0.32 2.34 -7.00
N VAL A 419 1.04 3.16 -7.76
CA VAL A 419 1.27 4.57 -7.48
C VAL A 419 0.91 5.40 -8.70
N GLY A 420 0.00 6.36 -8.54
CA GLY A 420 -0.48 7.25 -9.60
C GLY A 420 -0.10 8.71 -9.33
N GLY A 421 0.25 9.48 -10.36
CA GLY A 421 0.58 10.90 -10.20
C GLY A 421 1.13 11.59 -11.45
N ASP A 422 1.66 12.80 -11.28
CA ASP A 422 2.51 13.47 -12.27
C ASP A 422 3.99 13.19 -12.00
N PHE A 423 4.47 12.00 -12.39
CA PHE A 423 5.89 11.65 -12.36
C PHE A 423 6.27 10.86 -13.60
N THR A 424 7.49 11.04 -14.11
CA THR A 424 7.95 10.32 -15.31
C THR A 424 9.03 9.28 -15.00
N ARG A 425 9.67 9.32 -13.83
CA ARG A 425 10.84 8.49 -13.50
C ARG A 425 11.09 8.36 -11.99
N THR A 426 12.07 7.54 -11.60
CA THR A 426 12.64 7.54 -10.24
C THR A 426 13.50 8.79 -9.97
N ALA A 427 13.72 9.11 -8.69
CA ALA A 427 14.48 10.29 -8.26
C ALA A 427 15.95 10.28 -8.71
N ASP A 428 16.60 9.11 -8.68
CA ASP A 428 17.93 8.88 -9.25
C ASP A 428 17.97 8.85 -10.79
N ALA A 429 16.82 8.99 -11.46
CA ALA A 429 16.61 8.90 -12.91
C ALA A 429 17.08 7.58 -13.56
N SER A 430 17.20 6.49 -12.80
CA SER A 430 17.59 5.17 -13.31
C SER A 430 16.48 4.43 -14.05
N LEU A 431 15.20 4.72 -13.75
CA LEU A 431 14.03 4.09 -14.37
C LEU A 431 13.02 5.14 -14.84
N THR A 432 12.51 5.00 -16.06
CA THR A 432 11.31 5.69 -16.54
C THR A 432 10.07 4.92 -16.08
N LEU A 433 8.98 5.62 -15.76
CA LEU A 433 7.74 5.05 -15.22
C LEU A 433 6.51 5.55 -15.98
N ASN A 434 6.38 6.87 -16.15
CA ASN A 434 5.26 7.58 -16.81
C ASN A 434 3.90 7.40 -16.11
N PHE A 435 3.65 8.28 -15.14
CA PHE A 435 2.40 8.60 -14.44
C PHE A 435 1.77 7.48 -13.60
N VAL A 436 2.15 6.24 -13.84
CA VAL A 436 1.76 5.07 -13.07
C VAL A 436 2.93 4.11 -12.92
N ALA A 437 3.12 3.59 -11.70
CA ALA A 437 4.17 2.63 -11.39
C ALA A 437 3.68 1.56 -10.43
N ARG A 438 4.40 0.45 -10.38
CA ARG A 438 4.27 -0.55 -9.32
C ARG A 438 5.50 -0.50 -8.43
N TYR A 439 5.29 -0.59 -7.12
CA TYR A 439 6.32 -0.75 -6.11
C TYR A 439 6.11 -2.11 -5.42
N SER A 440 6.95 -3.08 -5.79
CA SER A 440 6.80 -4.49 -5.39
C SER A 440 7.97 -4.94 -4.50
N PRO A 441 7.80 -5.94 -3.62
CA PRO A 441 8.92 -6.57 -2.92
C PRO A 441 9.91 -7.15 -3.93
N SER A 442 11.19 -6.72 -3.91
CA SER A 442 12.22 -7.18 -4.85
C SER A 442 12.23 -8.70 -4.99
N PRO A 443 12.39 -9.28 -6.20
CA PRO A 443 12.34 -10.74 -6.38
C PRO A 443 13.47 -11.46 -5.61
N PRO A 444 13.29 -12.73 -5.22
CA PRO A 444 14.26 -13.45 -4.39
C PRO A 444 15.57 -13.68 -5.13
N ALA A 445 16.70 -13.45 -4.46
CA ALA A 445 18.02 -13.66 -5.08
C ALA A 445 18.31 -15.14 -5.37
N SER A 446 17.66 -16.06 -4.64
CA SER A 446 17.78 -17.51 -4.84
C SER A 446 16.60 -18.28 -4.24
N LEU A 447 16.48 -19.56 -4.60
CA LEU A 447 15.64 -20.54 -3.94
C LEU A 447 16.24 -20.93 -2.58
N PRO A 448 15.43 -21.09 -1.52
CA PRO A 448 15.90 -21.21 -0.14
C PRO A 448 16.89 -22.37 0.05
N ASP A 449 17.92 -22.18 0.89
CA ASP A 449 18.80 -23.28 1.28
C ASP A 449 18.17 -24.10 2.41
N THR A 450 17.83 -25.32 2.06
CA THR A 450 16.93 -26.20 2.79
C THR A 450 17.65 -27.49 3.20
N GLY A 451 18.97 -27.46 3.31
CA GLY A 451 19.74 -28.56 3.86
C GLY A 451 20.75 -28.10 4.90
N PHE A 452 20.71 -28.71 6.08
CA PHE A 452 21.85 -28.65 6.99
C PHE A 452 23.01 -29.50 6.46
N HIS A 453 24.25 -29.21 6.90
CA HIS A 453 25.44 -29.95 6.50
C HIS A 453 25.34 -31.43 6.94
N PRO A 454 25.35 -32.41 6.01
CA PRO A 454 25.28 -33.83 6.39
C PRO A 454 26.46 -34.25 7.26
N GLY A 455 26.20 -34.92 8.37
CA GLY A 455 27.21 -35.32 9.36
C GLY A 455 27.48 -34.29 10.47
N VAL A 456 26.82 -33.13 10.46
CA VAL A 456 27.01 -32.07 11.47
C VAL A 456 25.69 -31.79 12.19
N ILE A 457 25.75 -31.65 13.53
CA ILE A 457 24.61 -31.15 14.32
C ILE A 457 24.71 -29.63 14.40
N SER A 458 23.65 -28.94 13.99
CA SER A 458 23.51 -27.49 14.12
C SER A 458 22.48 -27.15 15.21
N SER A 459 22.69 -26.04 15.90
CA SER A 459 21.64 -25.44 16.74
C SER A 459 20.57 -24.81 15.84
N LEU A 460 19.33 -25.26 15.94
CA LEU A 460 18.20 -24.52 15.39
C LEU A 460 18.13 -23.14 16.08
N PRO A 461 17.98 -22.02 15.34
CA PRO A 461 17.47 -20.80 15.94
C PRO A 461 16.03 -21.07 16.41
N THR A 462 15.64 -20.45 17.53
CA THR A 462 14.22 -20.42 17.95
C THR A 462 13.38 -19.86 16.79
N GLN A 463 12.21 -20.46 16.51
CA GLN A 463 11.22 -19.82 15.65
C GLN A 463 10.87 -18.46 16.28
N PRO A 464 11.11 -17.32 15.60
CA PRO A 464 10.76 -16.02 16.15
C PRO A 464 9.23 -15.91 16.30
N ASP A 465 8.76 -15.21 17.33
CA ASP A 465 7.32 -15.06 17.61
C ASP A 465 6.59 -14.40 16.43
N GLU A 466 7.23 -13.43 15.77
CA GLU A 466 6.82 -12.81 14.50
C GLU A 466 6.60 -13.82 13.34
N ARG A 467 7.32 -14.95 13.35
CA ARG A 467 7.22 -16.01 12.33
C ARG A 467 6.31 -17.16 12.75
N ALA A 468 5.60 -17.02 13.86
CA ALA A 468 4.36 -17.75 14.07
C ALA A 468 3.23 -17.01 13.32
N PHE A 469 3.23 -17.10 11.98
CA PHE A 469 1.97 -16.90 11.25
C PHE A 469 0.94 -17.80 11.92
N SER A 470 -0.13 -17.17 12.38
CA SER A 470 -1.04 -17.70 13.39
C SER A 470 -1.68 -19.02 12.94
N ARG A 471 -2.29 -19.75 13.89
CA ARG A 471 -2.87 -21.08 13.66
C ARG A 471 -4.10 -21.05 12.74
N TYR A 472 -3.90 -20.77 11.45
CA TYR A 472 -4.82 -21.14 10.39
C TYR A 472 -5.00 -22.66 10.45
N GLY A 473 -6.25 -23.09 10.62
CA GLY A 473 -6.56 -24.46 11.03
C GLY A 473 -6.08 -25.50 10.01
N GLU A 474 -5.17 -26.36 10.47
CA GLU A 474 -4.95 -27.71 9.93
C GLU A 474 -4.66 -27.76 8.41
N ILE A 475 -3.76 -26.91 7.92
CA ILE A 475 -3.19 -27.07 6.57
C ILE A 475 -2.08 -28.14 6.61
N TRP A 476 -2.25 -29.24 5.86
CA TRP A 476 -1.30 -30.36 5.81
C TRP A 476 -0.90 -30.71 4.37
N LEU A 477 0.39 -31.03 4.18
CA LEU A 477 0.92 -31.63 2.96
C LEU A 477 1.09 -33.14 3.15
N ALA A 478 0.38 -33.92 2.33
CA ALA A 478 0.56 -35.37 2.24
C ALA A 478 1.16 -35.75 0.87
N ILE A 479 2.15 -36.64 0.87
CA ILE A 479 2.77 -37.21 -0.33
C ILE A 479 2.78 -38.74 -0.19
N PRO A 480 1.67 -39.43 -0.52
CA PRO A 480 1.48 -40.85 -0.18
C PRO A 480 2.59 -41.78 -0.69
N ARG A 481 3.17 -41.50 -1.86
CA ARG A 481 4.27 -42.28 -2.44
C ARG A 481 5.57 -42.26 -1.61
N LEU A 482 5.75 -41.22 -0.80
CA LEU A 482 6.94 -41.03 0.04
C LEU A 482 6.67 -41.28 1.53
N GLY A 483 5.41 -41.55 1.92
CA GLY A 483 5.02 -41.68 3.33
C GLY A 483 5.13 -40.37 4.12
N ILE A 484 5.09 -39.22 3.43
CA ILE A 484 5.17 -37.90 4.07
C ILE A 484 3.76 -37.42 4.41
N GLU A 485 3.55 -37.01 5.66
CA GLU A 485 2.41 -36.22 6.10
C GLU A 485 2.92 -35.20 7.14
N VAL A 486 2.92 -33.92 6.78
CA VAL A 486 3.50 -32.83 7.60
C VAL A 486 2.63 -31.57 7.53
N PRO A 487 2.56 -30.75 8.60
CA PRO A 487 1.83 -29.49 8.55
C PRO A 487 2.56 -28.48 7.66
N ILE A 488 1.80 -27.62 7.00
CA ILE A 488 2.32 -26.46 6.28
C ILE A 488 2.34 -25.26 7.22
N VAL A 489 3.47 -24.55 7.30
CA VAL A 489 3.65 -23.29 8.03
C VAL A 489 4.09 -22.18 7.06
N GLY A 490 3.75 -20.92 7.35
CA GLY A 490 4.23 -19.78 6.56
C GLY A 490 5.71 -19.50 6.82
N VAL A 491 6.49 -19.31 5.76
CA VAL A 491 7.87 -18.81 5.81
C VAL A 491 7.88 -17.38 5.27
N PRO A 492 7.88 -16.36 6.15
CA PRO A 492 7.90 -14.97 5.70
C PRO A 492 9.20 -14.58 5.01
N ARG A 493 9.13 -13.57 4.16
CA ARG A 493 10.18 -13.22 3.18
C ARG A 493 10.99 -11.99 3.60
N VAL A 494 11.85 -12.21 4.59
CA VAL A 494 12.64 -11.16 5.24
C VAL A 494 13.88 -10.78 4.41
N ASN A 495 14.10 -9.47 4.20
CA ASN A 495 15.26 -8.91 3.50
C ASN A 495 15.47 -9.44 2.06
N GLY A 496 14.40 -9.93 1.43
CA GLY A 496 14.42 -10.54 0.10
C GLY A 496 14.69 -12.05 0.06
N GLU A 497 14.93 -12.70 1.21
CA GLU A 497 15.21 -14.13 1.32
C GLU A 497 14.17 -14.86 2.18
N TRP A 498 14.05 -16.17 2.00
CA TRP A 498 13.26 -17.03 2.91
C TRP A 498 14.19 -17.74 3.88
N ASP A 499 14.26 -17.24 5.10
CA ASP A 499 14.99 -17.89 6.18
C ASP A 499 14.21 -19.11 6.69
N VAL A 500 14.56 -20.28 6.17
CA VAL A 500 13.95 -21.58 6.50
C VAL A 500 14.64 -22.31 7.67
N ARG A 501 15.71 -21.77 8.26
CA ARG A 501 16.60 -22.51 9.19
C ARG A 501 15.95 -22.91 10.53
N TRP A 502 14.74 -22.43 10.80
CA TRP A 502 13.93 -22.79 11.98
C TRP A 502 12.92 -23.91 11.69
N LEU A 503 12.74 -24.34 10.44
CA LEU A 503 11.81 -25.42 10.08
C LEU A 503 12.24 -26.74 10.73
N GLY A 504 11.33 -27.35 11.47
CA GLY A 504 11.50 -28.69 12.04
C GLY A 504 11.02 -29.80 11.08
N ASN A 505 10.25 -30.74 11.61
CA ASN A 505 9.54 -31.75 10.82
C ASN A 505 8.24 -31.17 10.23
N GLN A 506 8.37 -30.13 9.42
CA GLN A 506 7.28 -29.32 8.84
C GLN A 506 7.61 -28.97 7.39
N ALA A 507 6.59 -28.55 6.62
CA ALA A 507 6.78 -27.93 5.31
C ALA A 507 6.54 -26.42 5.41
N GLY A 508 7.40 -25.61 4.83
CA GLY A 508 7.28 -24.16 4.73
C GLY A 508 6.66 -23.73 3.40
N TYR A 509 5.48 -23.11 3.44
CA TYR A 509 4.96 -22.31 2.32
C TYR A 509 5.78 -21.01 2.21
N LEU A 510 6.20 -20.65 1.00
CA LEU A 510 7.05 -19.48 0.75
C LEU A 510 6.20 -18.23 0.46
N GLU A 511 6.22 -17.28 1.39
CA GLU A 511 5.50 -16.00 1.26
C GLU A 511 5.92 -15.21 0.01
N GLY A 512 4.96 -14.57 -0.67
CA GLY A 512 5.17 -13.95 -1.98
C GLY A 512 5.05 -14.94 -3.14
N THR A 513 4.49 -16.13 -2.91
CA THR A 513 3.98 -17.03 -3.96
C THR A 513 2.45 -17.18 -3.79
N ALA A 514 1.77 -18.00 -4.60
CA ALA A 514 0.32 -18.17 -4.42
C ALA A 514 0.04 -18.89 -3.10
N PHE A 515 -0.99 -18.47 -2.37
CA PHE A 515 -1.38 -19.15 -1.13
C PHE A 515 -1.79 -20.61 -1.45
N PRO A 516 -1.48 -21.60 -0.58
CA PRO A 516 -1.89 -22.97 -0.80
C PRO A 516 -3.37 -23.10 -1.19
N THR A 517 -3.64 -23.85 -2.26
CA THR A 517 -4.96 -24.07 -2.86
C THR A 517 -5.59 -22.88 -3.62
N TRP A 518 -4.83 -21.81 -3.91
CA TRP A 518 -5.30 -20.70 -4.72
C TRP A 518 -4.74 -20.79 -6.17
N PRO A 519 -5.47 -20.31 -7.19
CA PRO A 519 -4.95 -20.20 -8.55
C PRO A 519 -3.64 -19.41 -8.59
N GLY A 520 -2.63 -19.95 -9.28
CA GLY A 520 -1.26 -19.47 -9.18
C GLY A 520 -0.28 -20.61 -8.90
N ASN A 521 0.93 -20.27 -8.48
CA ASN A 521 1.98 -21.25 -8.18
C ASN A 521 2.37 -21.16 -6.70
N THR A 522 1.89 -22.10 -5.90
CA THR A 522 2.23 -22.25 -4.48
C THR A 522 3.62 -22.87 -4.37
N ALA A 523 4.61 -22.15 -3.83
CA ALA A 523 5.92 -22.74 -3.55
C ALA A 523 5.97 -23.28 -2.11
N ILE A 524 6.31 -24.56 -1.96
CA ILE A 524 6.45 -25.23 -0.66
C ILE A 524 7.84 -25.86 -0.57
N THR A 525 8.48 -25.74 0.58
CA THR A 525 9.79 -26.31 0.84
C THR A 525 9.85 -27.08 2.14
N ALA A 526 10.79 -28.01 2.26
CA ALA A 526 11.11 -28.67 3.53
C ALA A 526 12.54 -29.20 3.48
N HIS A 527 13.07 -29.56 4.65
CA HIS A 527 14.48 -29.96 4.74
C HIS A 527 14.80 -31.28 4.03
N VAL A 528 15.97 -31.35 3.38
CA VAL A 528 16.60 -32.59 2.90
C VAL A 528 17.33 -33.31 4.05
N TRP A 529 17.97 -32.54 4.92
CA TRP A 529 18.59 -32.95 6.18
C TRP A 529 18.25 -31.91 7.23
N SER A 530 17.80 -32.34 8.40
CA SER A 530 17.45 -31.47 9.54
C SER A 530 18.65 -31.19 10.44
N ALA A 531 18.56 -30.15 11.27
CA ALA A 531 19.67 -29.65 12.11
C ALA A 531 20.24 -30.67 13.11
N ASN A 532 19.43 -31.67 13.52
CA ASN A 532 19.87 -32.80 14.34
C ASN A 532 20.53 -33.94 13.52
N ASN A 533 21.00 -33.65 12.31
CA ASN A 533 21.59 -34.60 11.36
C ASN A 533 20.71 -35.84 11.09
N SER A 534 19.41 -35.62 10.93
CA SER A 534 18.45 -36.66 10.51
C SER A 534 17.94 -36.39 9.10
N PRO A 535 17.42 -37.40 8.38
CA PRO A 535 16.72 -37.17 7.10
C PRO A 535 15.53 -36.23 7.31
N GLY A 536 15.47 -35.15 6.54
CA GLY A 536 14.36 -34.19 6.60
C GLY A 536 13.17 -34.62 5.72
N PRO A 537 12.00 -33.94 5.83
CA PRO A 537 10.77 -34.37 5.15
C PRO A 537 10.92 -34.55 3.62
N PHE A 538 11.73 -33.73 2.95
CA PHE A 538 11.90 -33.79 1.49
C PHE A 538 13.16 -34.56 1.04
N VAL A 539 13.83 -35.30 1.93
CA VAL A 539 15.06 -36.08 1.63
C VAL A 539 14.93 -36.95 0.36
N ASP A 540 13.73 -37.47 0.11
CA ASP A 540 13.41 -38.39 -0.99
C ASP A 540 12.48 -37.80 -2.05
N LEU A 541 12.28 -36.48 -2.07
CA LEU A 541 11.46 -35.76 -3.06
C LEU A 541 11.84 -36.10 -4.52
N LYS A 542 13.14 -36.37 -4.74
CA LYS A 542 13.75 -36.91 -5.98
C LYS A 542 13.13 -38.21 -6.53
N ARG A 543 12.32 -38.93 -5.75
CA ARG A 543 11.63 -40.18 -6.13
C ARG A 543 10.26 -39.97 -6.79
N LEU A 544 9.73 -38.74 -6.75
CA LEU A 544 8.50 -38.36 -7.46
C LEU A 544 8.74 -38.22 -8.97
N ARG A 545 7.76 -38.68 -9.75
CA ARG A 545 7.72 -38.75 -11.21
C ARG A 545 6.37 -38.25 -11.72
N TYR A 546 6.29 -38.04 -13.03
CA TYR A 546 5.02 -37.72 -13.71
C TYR A 546 3.92 -38.72 -13.32
N GLY A 547 2.73 -38.22 -12.96
CA GLY A 547 1.58 -39.03 -12.56
C GLY A 547 1.57 -39.46 -11.08
N ASP A 548 2.63 -39.19 -10.32
CA ASP A 548 2.57 -39.33 -8.86
C ASP A 548 1.72 -38.21 -8.25
N ARG A 549 1.04 -38.50 -7.13
CA ARG A 549 0.13 -37.55 -6.48
C ARG A 549 0.66 -37.01 -5.16
N LEU A 550 0.30 -35.76 -4.89
CA LEU A 550 0.40 -35.10 -3.58
C LEU A 550 -0.96 -34.48 -3.25
N GLN A 551 -1.21 -34.23 -1.97
CA GLN A 551 -2.46 -33.64 -1.48
C GLN A 551 -2.15 -32.51 -0.51
N ILE A 552 -2.89 -31.40 -0.65
CA ILE A 552 -3.00 -30.40 0.41
C ILE A 552 -4.37 -30.62 1.06
N ARG A 553 -4.39 -30.81 2.37
CA ARG A 553 -5.62 -30.77 3.16
C ARG A 553 -5.73 -29.39 3.80
N ALA A 554 -6.90 -28.76 3.71
CA ALA A 554 -7.19 -27.49 4.35
C ALA A 554 -8.70 -27.30 4.51
N TRP A 555 -9.15 -26.75 5.64
CA TRP A 555 -10.56 -26.40 5.91
C TRP A 555 -11.60 -27.51 5.65
N GLY A 556 -11.23 -28.78 5.85
CA GLY A 556 -12.10 -29.93 5.58
C GLY A 556 -12.25 -30.29 4.10
N GLN A 557 -11.32 -29.84 3.25
CA GLN A 557 -11.21 -30.23 1.85
C GLN A 557 -9.82 -30.83 1.56
N VAL A 558 -9.79 -31.78 0.61
CA VAL A 558 -8.57 -32.45 0.13
C VAL A 558 -8.38 -32.12 -1.34
N TYR A 559 -7.41 -31.23 -1.59
CA TYR A 559 -6.99 -30.75 -2.90
C TYR A 559 -5.94 -31.73 -3.42
N THR A 560 -6.26 -32.45 -4.50
CA THR A 560 -5.39 -33.50 -5.05
C THR A 560 -4.68 -33.01 -6.29
N TYR A 561 -3.35 -33.03 -6.26
CA TYR A 561 -2.47 -32.56 -7.33
C TYR A 561 -1.71 -33.73 -7.95
N GLU A 562 -1.39 -33.62 -9.24
CA GLU A 562 -0.63 -34.62 -9.99
C GLU A 562 0.66 -34.02 -10.56
N VAL A 563 1.78 -34.69 -10.30
CA VAL A 563 3.12 -34.26 -10.70
C VAL A 563 3.23 -34.24 -12.23
N ARG A 564 3.71 -33.11 -12.76
CA ARG A 564 3.98 -32.86 -14.18
C ARG A 564 5.48 -32.74 -14.48
N GLU A 565 6.26 -32.16 -13.57
CA GLU A 565 7.70 -31.91 -13.76
C GLU A 565 8.49 -32.40 -12.53
N SER A 566 9.68 -32.96 -12.73
CA SER A 566 10.62 -33.33 -11.66
C SER A 566 12.06 -33.17 -12.17
N TYR A 567 12.77 -32.14 -11.70
CA TYR A 567 14.06 -31.72 -12.27
C TYR A 567 15.02 -31.12 -11.23
N LEU A 568 16.21 -30.75 -11.67
CA LEU A 568 17.21 -30.02 -10.88
C LEU A 568 17.33 -28.59 -11.40
N ALA A 569 17.24 -27.62 -10.50
CA ALA A 569 17.53 -26.21 -10.75
C ALA A 569 18.84 -25.80 -10.07
N SER A 570 19.52 -24.77 -10.58
CA SER A 570 20.56 -24.07 -9.83
C SER A 570 19.91 -23.23 -8.71
N PRO A 571 20.61 -22.95 -7.59
CA PRO A 571 20.04 -22.17 -6.48
C PRO A 571 19.47 -20.81 -6.90
N GLY A 572 20.13 -20.10 -7.82
CA GLY A 572 19.66 -18.81 -8.36
C GLY A 572 18.58 -18.89 -9.45
N SER A 573 18.07 -20.08 -9.82
CA SER A 573 17.04 -20.18 -10.85
C SER A 573 15.64 -20.04 -10.26
N LEU A 574 15.01 -18.88 -10.46
CA LEU A 574 13.64 -18.61 -10.01
C LEU A 574 12.56 -19.23 -10.91
N SER A 575 12.95 -19.94 -11.98
CA SER A 575 12.02 -20.60 -12.91
C SER A 575 10.97 -21.54 -12.27
N PRO A 576 11.21 -22.19 -11.10
CA PRO A 576 10.17 -22.93 -10.39
C PRO A 576 9.05 -22.05 -9.82
N LEU A 577 9.32 -20.77 -9.58
CA LEU A 577 8.42 -19.79 -8.96
C LEU A 577 7.62 -18.97 -9.99
N ARG A 578 7.73 -19.30 -11.29
CA ARG A 578 7.00 -18.64 -12.39
C ARG A 578 5.50 -18.59 -12.08
N HIS A 579 4.83 -17.49 -12.43
CA HIS A 579 3.37 -17.41 -12.36
C HIS A 579 2.72 -18.49 -13.25
N GLU A 580 1.54 -18.96 -12.85
CA GLU A 580 0.75 -19.97 -13.56
C GLU A 580 -0.73 -19.57 -13.48
N GLN A 581 -1.50 -19.81 -14.56
CA GLN A 581 -2.92 -19.45 -14.63
C GLN A 581 -3.84 -20.38 -13.81
N TYR A 582 -3.38 -21.60 -13.53
CA TYR A 582 -4.10 -22.62 -12.78
C TYR A 582 -3.45 -22.82 -11.41
N ASP A 583 -4.10 -23.53 -10.48
CA ASP A 583 -3.49 -23.91 -9.21
C ASP A 583 -2.39 -24.98 -9.43
N TRP A 584 -1.14 -24.56 -9.18
CA TRP A 584 0.07 -25.36 -9.21
C TRP A 584 0.77 -25.36 -7.85
N VAL A 585 1.41 -26.49 -7.53
CA VAL A 585 2.28 -26.64 -6.37
C VAL A 585 3.70 -26.96 -6.84
N SER A 586 4.66 -26.13 -6.45
CA SER A 586 6.09 -26.32 -6.66
C SER A 586 6.78 -26.73 -5.36
N LEU A 587 7.07 -28.03 -5.21
CA LEU A 587 7.86 -28.55 -4.10
C LEU A 587 9.36 -28.36 -4.36
N ILE A 588 10.07 -27.77 -3.39
CA ILE A 588 11.47 -27.36 -3.51
C ILE A 588 12.28 -27.94 -2.33
N THR A 589 13.44 -28.54 -2.58
CA THR A 589 14.44 -28.84 -1.53
C THR A 589 15.86 -28.85 -2.09
N CYS A 590 16.87 -28.93 -1.22
CA CYS A 590 18.27 -29.03 -1.60
C CYS A 590 18.66 -30.44 -2.08
N GLU A 591 19.50 -30.53 -3.11
CA GLU A 591 20.06 -31.81 -3.59
C GLU A 591 21.54 -31.68 -3.94
N ARG A 592 22.31 -32.77 -3.75
CA ARG A 592 23.77 -32.87 -3.97
C ARG A 592 24.57 -31.88 -3.11
N TYR A 593 24.88 -32.32 -1.90
CA TYR A 593 25.84 -31.63 -1.03
C TYR A 593 27.26 -31.69 -1.60
N SER A 594 28.02 -30.60 -1.47
CA SER A 594 29.40 -30.47 -1.91
C SER A 594 30.31 -30.08 -0.74
N HIS A 595 31.04 -31.05 -0.20
CA HIS A 595 32.04 -30.83 0.87
C HIS A 595 33.19 -29.89 0.47
N LEU A 596 33.36 -29.60 -0.83
CA LEU A 596 34.36 -28.65 -1.35
C LEU A 596 33.83 -27.20 -1.43
N ALA A 597 32.51 -27.01 -1.36
CA ALA A 597 31.86 -25.70 -1.46
C ALA A 597 30.98 -25.34 -0.24
N ASP A 598 30.92 -26.24 0.75
CA ASP A 598 30.14 -26.13 1.98
C ASP A 598 28.64 -25.84 1.75
N ASN A 599 28.07 -26.38 0.66
CA ASN A 599 26.70 -26.08 0.22
C ASN A 599 26.05 -27.19 -0.61
N TYR A 600 24.74 -27.04 -0.87
CA TYR A 600 24.00 -27.86 -1.84
C TYR A 600 23.99 -27.17 -3.20
N VAL A 601 24.66 -27.78 -4.19
CA VAL A 601 24.88 -27.17 -5.50
C VAL A 601 23.66 -27.18 -6.43
N PHE A 602 22.58 -27.88 -6.06
CA PHE A 602 21.29 -27.86 -6.78
C PHE A 602 20.09 -27.75 -5.83
N ARG A 603 18.94 -27.41 -6.41
CA ARG A 603 17.62 -27.62 -5.81
C ARG A 603 16.87 -28.69 -6.60
N ARG A 604 16.29 -29.66 -5.90
CA ARG A 604 15.27 -30.58 -6.43
C ARG A 604 13.96 -29.82 -6.52
N ILE A 605 13.40 -29.78 -7.72
CA ILE A 605 12.10 -29.20 -8.01
C ILE A 605 11.16 -30.33 -8.42
N VAL A 606 9.96 -30.37 -7.84
CA VAL A 606 8.85 -31.20 -8.29
C VAL A 606 7.62 -30.31 -8.42
N ARG A 607 7.04 -30.23 -9.61
CA ARG A 607 5.84 -29.40 -9.88
C ARG A 607 4.64 -30.29 -10.15
N ALA A 608 3.53 -29.99 -9.50
CA ALA A 608 2.24 -30.63 -9.69
C ALA A 608 1.16 -29.58 -10.00
N VAL A 609 0.11 -30.00 -10.70
CA VAL A 609 -1.07 -29.17 -10.99
C VAL A 609 -2.30 -29.80 -10.34
N LEU A 610 -3.25 -28.98 -9.89
CA LEU A 610 -4.49 -29.45 -9.29
C LEU A 610 -5.27 -30.33 -10.29
N LEU A 611 -5.82 -31.45 -9.81
CA LEU A 611 -6.74 -32.31 -10.56
C LEU A 611 -8.20 -32.17 -10.08
N ASP A 612 -8.39 -32.16 -8.76
CA ASP A 612 -9.68 -32.36 -8.12
C ASP A 612 -9.67 -31.82 -6.69
N VAL A 613 -10.84 -31.41 -6.20
CA VAL A 613 -11.06 -30.94 -4.84
C VAL A 613 -12.25 -31.71 -4.25
N SER A 614 -11.97 -32.49 -3.22
CA SER A 614 -12.94 -33.37 -2.57
C SER A 614 -13.18 -32.95 -1.13
N SER A 615 -14.38 -33.17 -0.59
CA SER A 615 -14.63 -32.96 0.84
C SER A 615 -13.93 -34.04 1.66
N GLU A 616 -13.30 -33.63 2.77
CA GLU A 616 -12.68 -34.55 3.70
C GLU A 616 -13.78 -35.34 4.42
N SER A 617 -14.06 -36.53 3.89
CA SER A 617 -15.12 -37.40 4.38
C SER A 617 -14.83 -37.81 5.83
N ALA A 618 -15.87 -37.80 6.67
CA ALA A 618 -15.79 -38.21 8.08
C ALA A 618 -15.62 -39.74 8.28
N MET A 619 -14.71 -40.37 7.52
CA MET A 619 -14.30 -41.76 7.66
C MET A 619 -13.35 -41.94 8.83
N THR A 620 -13.97 -41.93 10.01
CA THR A 620 -13.57 -42.56 11.28
C THR A 620 -12.10 -42.95 11.48
N LEU A 621 -11.54 -42.42 12.57
CA LEU A 621 -10.25 -42.70 13.21
C LEU A 621 -10.09 -44.16 13.75
N LYS A 622 -10.65 -45.16 13.05
CA LYS A 622 -10.84 -46.54 13.56
C LYS A 622 -10.45 -47.69 12.62
N GLU A 623 -10.14 -47.43 11.34
CA GLU A 623 -9.80 -48.51 10.40
C GLU A 623 -8.30 -48.63 10.07
N TRP A 624 -7.48 -47.64 10.44
CA TRP A 624 -6.05 -47.58 10.07
C TRP A 624 -5.14 -48.60 10.79
N HIS A 625 -5.53 -49.11 11.97
CA HIS A 625 -4.76 -50.15 12.69
C HIS A 625 -4.90 -51.58 12.11
N LYS A 626 -5.10 -51.73 10.79
CA LYS A 626 -5.23 -53.04 10.12
C LYS A 626 -4.09 -53.40 9.15
N PHE A 627 -3.07 -52.54 8.99
CA PHE A 627 -1.90 -52.85 8.16
C PHE A 627 -0.62 -53.23 8.93
N ASP A 628 -0.53 -52.95 10.24
CA ASP A 628 0.58 -53.37 11.10
C ASP A 628 0.46 -54.84 11.57
N ALA A 629 0.43 -55.79 10.62
CA ALA A 629 0.28 -57.22 10.96
C ALA A 629 0.97 -58.23 10.01
N VAL A 630 1.68 -57.81 8.96
CA VAL A 630 2.46 -58.74 8.10
C VAL A 630 3.81 -58.13 7.69
N HIS A 631 4.83 -58.30 8.56
CA HIS A 631 6.17 -58.78 8.19
C HIS A 631 7.08 -58.86 9.43
N THR A 632 6.89 -59.93 10.20
CA THR A 632 7.87 -60.43 11.17
C THR A 632 8.57 -61.66 10.61
N PHE A 633 9.76 -61.96 11.13
CA PHE A 633 10.71 -62.99 10.64
C PHE A 633 11.40 -62.62 9.31
N GLN A 634 12.71 -62.87 9.14
CA GLN A 634 13.66 -63.54 10.03
C GLN A 634 15.06 -62.88 10.00
#